data_AF-A0A9Q0X291-F1
#
_entry.id   AF-A0A9Q0X291-F1
#
_cell.length_a   1.000
_cell.length_b   1.000
_cell.length_c   1.000
_cell.angle_alpha   90.00
_cell.angle_beta   90.00
_cell.angle_gamma   90.00
#
_symmetry.space_group_name_H-M   'P 1'
#
loop_
_entity.id
_entity.type
_entity.pdbx_description
1 polymer ?
#
loop_
_entity_poly.entity_id
_entity_poly.type
_entity_poly.pdbx_seq_one_letter_code
_entity_poly.pdbx_strand_id
1 'polypeptide(L)'
;MIGISLHEDVFNTAGLVYLNAGCMYWTIDNSLDHSFLNTAAWKDIYPQLYLQYPNHEMSLNISATSSPEVNIAKNGINVTIYLDVTVNVLDDGKVIPVACISLDIYASCSPQVLWNKIAGTLKLKSFTMSLKWSKIGNVHLDLLQPVILALLETVFIPYVNLHLMRGFPLPLIHGFSLQNAEIHYTESKIVTCSNLLYT
;
A
#
# COMPACT_ATOMS: atom_id res chain seq x y z
N MET A 1 -18.97 -17.39 24.61
CA MET A 1 -18.63 -16.04 24.11
C MET A 1 -17.15 -15.82 24.37
N ILE A 2 -16.42 -15.26 23.40
CA ILE A 2 -14.98 -14.97 23.51
C ILE A 2 -14.74 -13.49 23.19
N GLY A 3 -13.77 -12.90 23.87
CA GLY A 3 -13.22 -11.59 23.54
C GLY A 3 -11.75 -11.73 23.18
N ILE A 4 -11.35 -11.23 22.00
CA ILE A 4 -9.96 -11.20 21.55
C ILE A 4 -9.55 -9.73 21.45
N SER A 5 -8.51 -9.34 22.17
CA SER A 5 -7.95 -7.99 22.09
C SER A 5 -6.59 -8.03 21.40
N LEU A 6 -6.43 -7.21 20.37
CA LEU A 6 -5.17 -7.05 19.64
C LEU A 6 -4.66 -5.63 19.84
N HIS A 7 -3.44 -5.52 20.36
CA HIS A 7 -2.73 -4.24 20.48
C HIS A 7 -2.23 -3.77 19.11
N GLU A 8 -2.09 -2.46 18.92
CA GLU A 8 -1.57 -1.88 17.68
C GLU A 8 -0.16 -2.40 17.33
N ASP A 9 0.64 -2.72 18.35
CA ASP A 9 1.96 -3.35 18.19
C ASP A 9 1.92 -4.69 17.44
N VAL A 10 0.81 -5.44 17.51
CA VAL A 10 0.66 -6.67 16.71
C VAL A 10 0.70 -6.35 15.22
N PHE A 11 0.10 -5.23 14.80
CA PHE A 11 0.10 -4.79 13.41
C PHE A 11 1.42 -4.11 13.03
N ASN A 12 2.00 -3.28 13.91
CA ASN A 12 3.29 -2.65 13.69
C ASN A 12 4.42 -3.69 13.55
N THR A 13 4.43 -4.72 14.40
CA THR A 13 5.39 -5.81 14.30
C THR A 13 5.18 -6.65 13.03
N ALA A 14 3.94 -6.89 12.61
CA ALA A 14 3.67 -7.54 11.33
C ALA A 14 4.24 -6.73 10.15
N GLY A 15 4.02 -5.41 10.14
CA GLY A 15 4.61 -4.50 9.15
C GLY A 15 6.14 -4.61 9.08
N LEU A 16 6.79 -4.60 10.24
CA LEU A 16 8.24 -4.73 10.35
C LEU A 16 8.74 -6.09 9.84
N VAL A 17 8.02 -7.19 10.10
CA VAL A 17 8.37 -8.52 9.59
C VAL A 17 8.30 -8.55 8.06
N TYR A 18 7.24 -8.03 7.46
CA TYR A 18 7.11 -7.98 5.99
C TYR A 18 8.17 -7.10 5.33
N LEU A 19 8.53 -5.99 5.97
CA LEU A 19 9.62 -5.12 5.51
C LEU A 19 10.96 -5.86 5.55
N ASN A 20 11.31 -6.45 6.69
CA ASN A 20 12.57 -7.16 6.88
C ASN A 20 12.70 -8.41 6.01
N ALA A 21 11.57 -9.03 5.65
CA ALA A 21 11.53 -10.14 4.71
C ALA A 21 11.72 -9.71 3.24
N GLY A 22 11.78 -8.40 2.96
CA GLY A 22 11.89 -7.87 1.59
C GLY A 22 10.62 -8.05 0.76
N CYS A 23 9.48 -8.28 1.39
CA CYS A 23 8.21 -8.54 0.70
C CYS A 23 7.43 -7.26 0.35
N MET A 24 7.86 -6.10 0.84
CA MET A 24 7.23 -4.80 0.57
C MET A 24 7.85 -4.09 -0.65
N TYR A 25 7.91 -4.83 -1.76
CA TYR A 25 8.41 -4.35 -3.05
C TYR A 25 7.47 -4.84 -4.16
N TRP A 26 7.23 -3.98 -5.15
CA TRP A 26 6.43 -4.31 -6.31
C TRP A 26 6.90 -3.54 -7.53
N THR A 27 7.08 -4.24 -8.65
CA THR A 27 7.30 -3.64 -9.97
C THR A 27 6.00 -3.67 -10.75
N ILE A 28 5.58 -2.50 -11.25
CA ILE A 28 4.53 -2.36 -12.24
C ILE A 28 5.21 -2.22 -13.60
N ASP A 29 4.95 -3.16 -14.50
CA ASP A 29 5.47 -3.18 -15.86
C ASP A 29 4.33 -3.20 -16.90
N ASN A 30 4.69 -3.14 -18.18
CA ASN A 30 3.73 -3.04 -19.27
C ASN A 30 2.95 -4.34 -19.56
N SER A 31 3.09 -5.38 -18.72
CA SER A 31 2.33 -6.63 -18.87
C SER A 31 0.83 -6.46 -18.66
N LEU A 32 0.40 -5.35 -18.05
CA LEU A 32 -0.99 -5.04 -17.70
C LEU A 32 -1.64 -3.96 -18.59
N ASP A 33 -1.04 -3.64 -19.75
CA ASP A 33 -1.53 -2.63 -20.72
C ASP A 33 -1.87 -1.28 -20.08
N HIS A 34 -0.99 -0.82 -19.21
CA HIS A 34 -1.10 0.48 -18.56
C HIS A 34 -0.59 1.56 -19.51
N SER A 35 -1.50 2.33 -20.12
CA SER A 35 -1.15 3.40 -21.07
C SER A 35 -0.16 4.45 -20.50
N PHE A 36 -0.10 4.60 -19.17
CA PHE A 36 0.86 5.47 -18.49
C PHE A 36 2.28 4.89 -18.38
N LEU A 37 2.52 3.63 -18.76
CA LEU A 37 3.84 3.00 -18.77
C LEU A 37 4.56 3.14 -20.13
N ASN A 38 4.29 4.23 -20.84
CA ASN A 38 5.05 4.63 -22.01
C ASN A 38 5.39 6.11 -21.90
N THR A 39 6.63 6.49 -22.22
CA THR A 39 7.10 7.88 -22.11
C THR A 39 6.29 8.86 -22.96
N ALA A 40 5.62 8.38 -24.02
CA ALA A 40 4.72 9.20 -24.83
C ALA A 40 3.52 9.75 -24.05
N ALA A 41 3.06 9.06 -23.01
CA ALA A 41 1.96 9.51 -22.15
C ALA A 41 2.38 10.67 -21.21
N TRP A 42 3.69 10.92 -21.06
CA TRP A 42 4.24 11.90 -20.13
C TRP A 42 4.69 13.20 -20.79
N LYS A 43 4.40 13.40 -22.09
CA LYS A 43 4.82 14.59 -22.86
C LYS A 43 4.47 15.91 -22.17
N ASP A 44 3.29 15.99 -21.58
CA ASP A 44 2.78 17.22 -20.97
C ASP A 44 3.11 17.32 -19.47
N ILE A 45 3.37 16.18 -18.81
CA ILE A 45 3.54 16.08 -17.35
C ILE A 45 5.03 16.09 -16.98
N TYR A 46 5.84 15.35 -17.73
CA TYR A 46 7.29 15.32 -17.58
C TYR A 46 7.99 15.35 -18.95
N PRO A 47 8.00 16.51 -19.64
CA PRO A 47 8.46 16.61 -21.03
C PRO A 47 9.89 16.10 -21.26
N GLN A 48 10.78 16.31 -20.29
CA GLN A 48 12.18 15.88 -20.37
C GLN A 48 12.32 14.36 -20.51
N LEU A 49 11.40 13.59 -19.90
CA LEU A 49 11.37 12.14 -20.02
C LEU A 49 11.16 11.70 -21.48
N TYR A 50 10.17 12.30 -22.15
CA TYR A 50 9.89 12.00 -23.55
C TYR A 50 11.00 12.48 -24.49
N LEU A 51 11.60 13.65 -24.21
CA LEU A 51 12.67 14.19 -25.04
C LEU A 51 13.92 13.30 -25.05
N GLN A 52 14.29 12.72 -23.90
CA GLN A 52 15.45 11.82 -23.84
C GLN A 52 15.12 10.39 -24.27
N TYR A 53 13.91 9.91 -23.97
CA TYR A 53 13.50 8.53 -24.26
C TYR A 53 12.17 8.49 -25.00
N PRO A 54 12.10 8.90 -26.27
CA PRO A 54 10.83 9.01 -26.99
C PRO A 54 10.18 7.65 -27.26
N ASN A 55 8.92 7.49 -26.88
CA ASN A 55 8.09 6.28 -27.07
C ASN A 55 8.62 5.00 -26.41
N HIS A 56 9.52 5.11 -25.43
CA HIS A 56 10.06 3.96 -24.71
C HIS A 56 9.04 3.44 -23.69
N GLU A 57 9.08 2.13 -23.45
CA GLU A 57 8.32 1.52 -22.36
C GLU A 57 8.93 1.90 -21.01
N MET A 58 8.09 1.86 -19.98
CA MET A 58 8.45 2.23 -18.62
C MET A 58 8.10 1.11 -17.65
N SER A 59 8.77 1.11 -16.51
CA SER A 59 8.34 0.37 -15.33
C SER A 59 8.44 1.25 -14.09
N LEU A 60 7.56 1.00 -13.12
CA LEU A 60 7.55 1.67 -11.83
C LEU A 60 7.94 0.67 -10.76
N ASN A 61 9.03 0.93 -10.06
CA ASN A 61 9.42 0.17 -8.89
C ASN A 61 8.92 0.89 -7.64
N ILE A 62 8.01 0.24 -6.93
CA ILE A 62 7.43 0.71 -5.68
C ILE A 62 8.05 -0.09 -4.54
N SER A 63 8.68 0.58 -3.58
CA SER A 63 9.32 -0.07 -2.43
C SER A 63 9.00 0.67 -1.14
N ALA A 64 8.66 -0.06 -0.08
CA ALA A 64 8.56 0.55 1.24
C ALA A 64 9.93 1.00 1.75
N THR A 65 10.01 2.22 2.26
CA THR A 65 11.25 2.81 2.81
C THR A 65 11.37 2.57 4.31
N SER A 66 10.26 2.35 4.99
CA SER A 66 10.19 2.01 6.42
C SER A 66 8.95 1.17 6.71
N SER A 67 8.84 0.68 7.95
CA SER A 67 7.67 -0.10 8.37
C SER A 67 6.44 0.81 8.37
N PRO A 68 5.28 0.34 7.86
CA PRO A 68 4.05 1.09 8.01
C PRO A 68 3.72 1.26 9.51
N GLU A 69 3.15 2.40 9.84
CA GLU A 69 2.76 2.75 11.20
C GLU A 69 1.24 2.62 11.32
N VAL A 70 0.79 1.80 12.26
CA VAL A 70 -0.61 1.60 12.60
C VAL A 70 -0.89 2.25 13.95
N ASN A 71 -1.83 3.17 13.96
CA ASN A 71 -2.33 3.83 15.16
C ASN A 71 -3.83 3.54 15.32
N ILE A 72 -4.21 2.95 16.45
CA ILE A 72 -5.59 2.62 16.76
C ILE A 72 -6.15 3.65 17.74
N ALA A 73 -7.07 4.47 17.23
CA ALA A 73 -7.81 5.44 18.02
C ALA A 73 -9.23 4.95 18.30
N LYS A 74 -9.93 5.58 19.25
CA LYS A 74 -11.32 5.25 19.62
C LYS A 74 -12.32 5.32 18.46
N ASN A 75 -12.01 6.07 17.41
CA ASN A 75 -12.87 6.29 16.25
C ASN A 75 -12.39 5.58 14.98
N GLY A 76 -11.34 4.76 15.06
CA GLY A 76 -10.86 3.96 13.93
C GLY A 76 -9.35 3.79 13.89
N ILE A 77 -8.87 3.23 12.79
CA ILE A 77 -7.45 2.91 12.59
C ILE A 77 -6.87 3.86 11.54
N ASN A 78 -5.79 4.54 11.90
CA ASN A 78 -4.97 5.31 10.99
C ASN A 78 -3.73 4.50 10.61
N VAL A 79 -3.36 4.58 9.34
CA VAL A 79 -2.17 3.90 8.82
C VAL A 79 -1.35 4.91 8.03
N THR A 80 -0.06 5.01 8.35
CA THR A 80 0.92 5.77 7.58
C THR A 80 1.85 4.80 6.86
N ILE A 81 2.04 5.00 5.56
CA ILE A 81 2.85 4.12 4.71
C ILE A 81 3.88 4.98 3.98
N TYR A 82 5.15 4.58 4.04
CA TYR A 82 6.26 5.31 3.43
C TYR A 82 6.81 4.52 2.25
N LEU A 83 6.77 5.09 1.06
CA LEU A 83 7.17 4.42 -0.18
C LEU A 83 8.12 5.30 -1.01
N ASP A 84 9.00 4.65 -1.74
CA ASP A 84 9.68 5.23 -2.89
C ASP A 84 9.08 4.65 -4.16
N VAL A 85 8.81 5.51 -5.14
CA VAL A 85 8.43 5.14 -6.51
C VAL A 85 9.57 5.55 -7.44
N THR A 86 10.33 4.57 -7.91
CA THR A 86 11.37 4.77 -8.91
C THR A 86 10.79 4.53 -10.30
N VAL A 87 10.90 5.56 -11.13
CA VAL A 87 10.53 5.50 -12.55
C VAL A 87 11.73 4.97 -13.33
N ASN A 88 11.52 3.90 -14.09
CA ASN A 88 12.50 3.34 -15.00
C ASN A 88 12.03 3.42 -16.45
N VAL A 89 12.98 3.60 -17.35
CA VAL A 89 12.79 3.44 -18.79
C VAL A 89 13.41 2.11 -19.22
N LEU A 90 12.72 1.41 -20.13
CA LEU A 90 13.20 0.21 -20.79
C LEU A 90 13.80 0.62 -22.14
N ASP A 91 15.13 0.56 -22.26
CA ASP A 91 15.89 0.99 -23.43
C ASP A 91 16.86 -0.11 -23.85
N ASP A 92 16.69 -0.65 -25.07
CA ASP A 92 17.48 -1.75 -25.63
C ASP A 92 17.72 -2.92 -24.65
N GLY A 93 16.66 -3.34 -23.95
CA GLY A 93 16.69 -4.44 -22.98
C GLY A 93 17.36 -4.09 -21.63
N LYS A 94 17.70 -2.82 -21.40
CA LYS A 94 18.23 -2.32 -20.12
C LYS A 94 17.14 -1.56 -19.35
N VAL A 95 17.14 -1.76 -18.04
CA VAL A 95 16.29 -1.00 -17.11
C VAL A 95 17.08 0.19 -16.60
N ILE A 96 16.72 1.39 -17.01
CA ILE A 96 17.41 2.63 -16.66
C ILE A 96 16.56 3.43 -15.65
N PRO A 97 17.00 3.58 -14.38
CA PRO A 97 16.29 4.39 -13.40
C PRO A 97 16.52 5.88 -13.66
N VAL A 98 15.43 6.64 -13.85
CA VAL A 98 15.45 8.02 -14.35
C VAL A 98 15.02 9.08 -13.34
N ALA A 99 14.10 8.74 -12.44
CA ALA A 99 13.67 9.59 -11.33
C ALA A 99 13.14 8.75 -10.16
N CYS A 100 13.15 9.31 -8.96
CA CYS A 100 12.55 8.70 -7.77
C CYS A 100 11.74 9.71 -6.97
N ILE A 101 10.52 9.34 -6.63
CA ILE A 101 9.57 10.13 -5.86
C ILE A 101 9.36 9.42 -4.52
N SER A 102 9.54 10.13 -3.41
CA SER A 102 9.19 9.65 -2.08
C SER A 102 7.74 10.02 -1.79
N LEU A 103 6.97 9.09 -1.23
CA LEU A 103 5.56 9.24 -0.88
C LEU A 103 5.34 8.90 0.60
N ASP A 104 4.63 9.78 1.31
CA ASP A 104 4.04 9.44 2.61
C ASP A 104 2.53 9.36 2.42
N ILE A 105 1.96 8.18 2.62
CA ILE A 105 0.55 7.88 2.38
C ILE A 105 -0.17 7.80 3.72
N TYR A 106 -1.23 8.56 3.87
CA TYR A 106 -2.10 8.54 5.03
C TYR A 106 -3.41 7.85 4.66
N ALA A 107 -3.74 6.78 5.38
CA ALA A 107 -4.91 5.95 5.12
C ALA A 107 -5.72 5.67 6.40
N SER A 108 -6.97 5.29 6.22
CA SER A 108 -7.75 4.59 7.27
C SER A 108 -7.83 3.11 6.96
N CYS A 109 -7.84 2.28 8.01
CA CYS A 109 -8.13 0.86 7.89
C CYS A 109 -9.50 0.53 8.53
N SER A 110 -10.30 -0.26 7.83
CA SER A 110 -11.55 -0.84 8.33
C SER A 110 -11.35 -2.35 8.54
N PRO A 111 -11.16 -2.82 9.78
CA PRO A 111 -11.01 -4.22 10.10
C PRO A 111 -12.34 -4.97 9.93
N GLN A 112 -12.25 -6.26 9.61
CA GLN A 112 -13.39 -7.16 9.44
C GLN A 112 -13.01 -8.55 9.95
N VAL A 113 -13.96 -9.27 10.55
CA VAL A 113 -13.78 -10.68 10.90
C VAL A 113 -14.37 -11.53 9.79
N LEU A 114 -13.52 -12.31 9.13
CA LEU A 114 -13.92 -13.25 8.10
C LEU A 114 -13.64 -14.66 8.63
N TRP A 115 -14.70 -15.38 8.94
CA TRP A 115 -14.61 -16.70 9.58
C TRP A 115 -13.82 -16.61 10.89
N ASN A 116 -12.63 -17.20 10.92
CA ASN A 116 -11.71 -17.23 12.05
C ASN A 116 -10.49 -16.33 11.81
N LYS A 117 -10.58 -15.36 10.90
CA LYS A 117 -9.49 -14.46 10.53
C LYS A 117 -9.86 -13.01 10.75
N ILE A 118 -8.86 -12.22 11.09
CA ILE A 118 -8.93 -10.77 10.99
C ILE A 118 -8.41 -10.31 9.63
N ALA A 119 -9.28 -9.64 8.88
CA ALA A 119 -8.98 -8.99 7.62
C ALA A 119 -9.16 -7.48 7.77
N GLY A 120 -8.80 -6.73 6.73
CA GLY A 120 -9.04 -5.30 6.72
C GLY A 120 -9.04 -4.72 5.32
N THR A 121 -9.61 -3.52 5.21
CA THR A 121 -9.56 -2.72 3.98
C THR A 121 -9.00 -1.34 4.28
N LEU A 122 -7.98 -0.96 3.53
CA LEU A 122 -7.45 0.40 3.50
C LEU A 122 -8.28 1.29 2.58
N LYS A 123 -8.37 2.55 2.99
CA LYS A 123 -8.90 3.66 2.22
C LYS A 123 -7.93 4.83 2.31
N LEU A 124 -7.51 5.35 1.16
CA LEU A 124 -6.67 6.54 1.06
C LEU A 124 -7.38 7.74 1.69
N LYS A 125 -6.66 8.53 2.49
CA LYS A 125 -7.12 9.83 3.00
C LYS A 125 -6.41 10.98 2.30
N SER A 126 -5.08 10.93 2.30
CA SER A 126 -4.21 11.93 1.69
C SER A 126 -2.83 11.32 1.47
N PHE A 127 -1.99 12.04 0.74
CA PHE A 127 -0.58 11.71 0.62
C PHE A 127 0.24 13.00 0.48
N THR A 128 1.51 12.92 0.82
CA THR A 128 2.52 13.91 0.49
C THR A 128 3.50 13.27 -0.50
N MET A 129 4.18 14.11 -1.28
CA MET A 129 5.23 13.62 -2.17
C MET A 129 6.40 14.60 -2.21
N SER A 130 7.59 14.06 -2.44
CA SER A 130 8.80 14.84 -2.66
C SER A 130 9.68 14.17 -3.72
N LEU A 131 10.42 14.97 -4.47
CA LEU A 131 11.41 14.45 -5.41
C LEU A 131 12.66 14.04 -4.63
N LYS A 132 12.99 12.74 -4.63
CA LYS A 132 14.20 12.22 -3.99
C LYS A 132 15.43 12.47 -4.86
N TRP A 133 15.31 12.19 -6.15
CA TRP A 133 16.33 12.52 -7.16
C TRP A 133 15.74 12.41 -8.58
N SER A 134 16.40 13.04 -9.54
CA SER A 134 16.10 12.92 -10.97
C SER A 134 17.39 13.04 -11.79
N LYS A 135 17.55 12.18 -12.80
CA LYS A 135 18.65 12.23 -13.77
C LYS A 135 18.30 13.01 -15.04
N ILE A 136 17.00 13.26 -15.26
CA ILE A 136 16.49 13.91 -16.48
C ILE A 136 15.92 15.30 -16.14
N GLY A 137 16.60 16.02 -15.25
CA GLY A 137 16.27 17.39 -14.87
C GLY A 137 15.07 17.53 -13.93
N ASN A 138 14.56 18.75 -13.83
CA ASN A 138 13.51 19.11 -12.87
C ASN A 138 12.18 18.41 -13.18
N VAL A 139 11.53 17.96 -12.10
CA VAL A 139 10.22 17.34 -12.12
C VAL A 139 9.23 18.31 -11.48
N HIS A 140 8.20 18.70 -12.21
CA HIS A 140 7.12 19.54 -11.68
C HIS A 140 6.16 18.68 -10.87
N LEU A 141 6.37 18.63 -9.55
CA LEU A 141 5.58 17.79 -8.65
C LEU A 141 4.07 18.09 -8.75
N ASP A 142 3.67 19.35 -8.93
CA ASP A 142 2.25 19.73 -9.05
C ASP A 142 1.54 19.03 -10.23
N LEU A 143 2.26 18.78 -11.34
CA LEU A 143 1.74 18.05 -12.49
C LEU A 143 1.64 16.54 -12.23
N LEU A 144 2.47 16.01 -11.35
CA LEU A 144 2.46 14.59 -10.95
C LEU A 144 1.35 14.26 -9.96
N GLN A 145 0.90 15.22 -9.17
CA GLN A 145 -0.07 14.99 -8.09
C GLN A 145 -1.32 14.22 -8.54
N PRO A 146 -2.03 14.61 -9.63
CA PRO A 146 -3.21 13.85 -10.08
C PRO A 146 -2.86 12.44 -10.57
N VAL A 147 -1.67 12.25 -11.15
CA VAL A 147 -1.22 10.93 -11.64
C VAL A 147 -0.91 10.00 -10.48
N ILE A 148 -0.20 10.49 -9.46
CA ILE A 148 0.09 9.72 -8.25
C ILE A 148 -1.19 9.39 -7.50
N LEU A 149 -2.14 10.34 -7.39
CA LEU A 149 -3.44 10.07 -6.79
C LEU A 149 -4.16 8.92 -7.51
N ALA A 150 -4.24 8.98 -8.85
CA ALA A 150 -4.86 7.93 -9.65
C ALA A 150 -4.15 6.58 -9.48
N LEU A 151 -2.82 6.55 -9.49
CA LEU A 151 -2.01 5.34 -9.24
C LEU A 151 -2.31 4.77 -7.84
N LEU A 152 -2.38 5.61 -6.82
CA LEU A 152 -2.67 5.18 -5.45
C LEU A 152 -4.07 4.58 -5.34
N GLU A 153 -5.09 5.23 -5.90
CA GLU A 153 -6.49 4.80 -5.79
C GLU A 153 -6.84 3.59 -6.64
N THR A 154 -6.27 3.49 -7.86
CA THR A 154 -6.68 2.47 -8.84
C THR A 154 -5.76 1.25 -8.86
N VAL A 155 -4.52 1.39 -8.39
CA VAL A 155 -3.50 0.32 -8.48
C VAL A 155 -3.01 -0.07 -7.09
N PHE A 156 -2.45 0.86 -6.32
CA PHE A 156 -1.81 0.56 -5.04
C PHE A 156 -2.80 0.10 -3.95
N ILE A 157 -3.83 0.90 -3.65
CA ILE A 157 -4.81 0.59 -2.59
C ILE A 157 -5.55 -0.73 -2.89
N PRO A 158 -6.04 -0.99 -4.12
CA PRO A 158 -6.64 -2.28 -4.46
C PRO A 158 -5.69 -3.46 -4.28
N TYR A 159 -4.41 -3.31 -4.68
CA TYR A 159 -3.39 -4.35 -4.50
C TYR A 159 -3.16 -4.68 -3.02
N VAL A 160 -3.02 -3.66 -2.17
CA VAL A 160 -2.85 -3.88 -0.73
C VAL A 160 -4.11 -4.49 -0.11
N ASN A 161 -5.30 -4.04 -0.50
CA ASN A 161 -6.58 -4.59 -0.03
C ASN A 161 -6.75 -6.06 -0.41
N LEU A 162 -6.29 -6.48 -1.59
CA LEU A 162 -6.31 -7.88 -1.99
C LEU A 162 -5.51 -8.76 -1.01
N HIS A 163 -4.38 -8.28 -0.51
CA HIS A 163 -3.58 -9.00 0.48
C HIS A 163 -4.19 -8.94 1.88
N LEU A 164 -4.67 -7.77 2.32
CA LEU A 164 -5.28 -7.61 3.65
C LEU A 164 -6.57 -8.43 3.79
N MET A 165 -7.34 -8.59 2.71
CA MET A 165 -8.57 -9.39 2.69
C MET A 165 -8.33 -10.89 2.80
N ARG A 166 -7.10 -11.39 2.55
CA ARG A 166 -6.75 -12.80 2.85
C ARG A 166 -6.82 -13.10 4.35
N GLY A 167 -6.58 -12.06 5.16
CA GLY A 167 -6.67 -12.05 6.60
C GLY A 167 -5.63 -12.90 7.32
N PHE A 168 -5.47 -12.64 8.61
CA PHE A 168 -4.62 -13.40 9.52
C PHE A 168 -5.48 -14.22 10.48
N PRO A 169 -5.11 -15.48 10.77
CA PRO A 169 -5.88 -16.32 11.69
C PRO A 169 -5.88 -15.72 13.09
N LEU A 170 -7.07 -15.64 13.69
CA LEU A 170 -7.23 -15.28 15.09
C LEU A 170 -6.87 -16.48 15.97
N PRO A 171 -6.27 -16.25 17.16
CA PRO A 171 -5.92 -17.32 18.08
C PRO A 171 -7.20 -17.96 18.64
N LEU A 172 -7.60 -19.09 18.06
CA LEU A 172 -8.80 -19.84 18.42
C LEU A 172 -8.47 -21.28 18.77
N ILE A 173 -9.22 -21.83 19.72
CA ILE A 173 -9.13 -23.24 20.08
C ILE A 173 -9.70 -24.07 18.93
N HIS A 174 -9.04 -25.18 18.61
CA HIS A 174 -9.52 -26.12 17.59
C HIS A 174 -10.94 -26.60 17.89
N GLY A 175 -11.75 -26.77 16.85
CA GLY A 175 -13.16 -27.16 16.97
C GLY A 175 -14.11 -26.01 17.29
N PHE A 176 -13.65 -24.75 17.22
CA PHE A 176 -14.51 -23.58 17.36
C PHE A 176 -14.40 -22.62 16.17
N SER A 177 -15.53 -22.02 15.82
CA SER A 177 -15.60 -20.91 14.88
C SER A 177 -16.29 -19.70 15.50
N LEU A 178 -15.87 -18.51 15.06
CA LEU A 178 -16.48 -17.25 15.47
C LEU A 178 -17.81 -17.06 14.74
N GLN A 179 -18.84 -16.65 15.49
CA GLN A 179 -20.15 -16.32 14.96
C GLN A 179 -20.59 -14.95 15.47
N ASN A 180 -21.17 -14.14 14.57
CA ASN A 180 -21.67 -12.80 14.86
C ASN A 180 -20.61 -11.95 15.59
N ALA A 181 -19.41 -11.87 15.01
CA ALA A 181 -18.31 -11.14 15.60
C ALA A 181 -18.50 -9.62 15.40
N GLU A 182 -18.34 -8.88 16.48
CA GLU A 182 -18.35 -7.41 16.50
C GLU A 182 -16.94 -6.89 16.81
N ILE A 183 -16.58 -5.77 16.20
CA ILE A 183 -15.29 -5.11 16.43
C ILE A 183 -15.54 -3.77 17.12
N HIS A 184 -14.83 -3.56 18.22
CA HIS A 184 -14.80 -2.31 18.95
C HIS A 184 -13.40 -1.72 18.97
N TYR A 185 -13.31 -0.40 18.92
CA TYR A 185 -12.06 0.34 19.02
C TYR A 185 -11.88 0.89 20.43
N THR A 186 -10.67 0.74 20.94
CA THR A 186 -10.19 1.36 22.16
C THR A 186 -8.82 1.95 21.91
N GLU A 187 -8.32 2.78 22.81
CA GLU A 187 -6.97 3.35 22.64
C GLU A 187 -5.93 2.24 22.48
N SER A 188 -5.18 2.29 21.38
CA SER A 188 -4.14 1.32 20.98
C SER A 188 -4.59 -0.13 20.79
N LYS A 189 -5.91 -0.43 20.80
CA LYS A 189 -6.41 -1.81 20.70
C LYS A 189 -7.71 -1.91 19.91
N ILE A 190 -7.80 -2.97 19.11
CA ILE A 190 -9.09 -3.48 18.65
C ILE A 190 -9.53 -4.64 19.54
N VAL A 191 -10.83 -4.72 19.80
CA VAL A 191 -11.44 -5.80 20.57
C VAL A 191 -12.51 -6.46 19.71
N THR A 192 -12.34 -7.74 19.44
CA THR A 192 -13.31 -8.58 18.76
C THR A 192 -14.10 -9.37 19.79
N CYS A 193 -15.40 -9.14 19.87
CA CYS A 193 -16.33 -9.87 20.72
C CYS A 193 -17.19 -10.80 19.85
N SER A 194 -17.28 -12.08 20.17
CA SER A 194 -18.00 -13.03 19.32
C SER A 194 -18.56 -14.23 20.09
N ASN A 195 -19.64 -14.80 19.56
CA ASN A 195 -20.14 -16.10 19.98
C ASN A 195 -19.26 -17.22 19.40
N LEU A 196 -19.22 -18.34 20.10
CA LEU A 196 -18.48 -19.52 19.66
C LEU A 196 -19.48 -20.56 19.15
N LEU A 197 -19.22 -21.09 17.96
CA LEU A 197 -19.90 -22.25 17.42
C LEU A 197 -18.93 -23.43 17.47
N TYR A 198 -19.35 -24.54 18.08
CA TYR A 198 -18.60 -25.80 18.05
C TYR A 198 -18.75 -26.44 16.67
N THR A 199 -17.64 -26.84 16.06
CA THR A 199 -17.55 -27.40 14.70
C THR A 199 -16.80 -28.71 14.70
#